data_AF-A0AAC9YA58-F1
#
_entry.id   AF-A0AAC9YA58-F1
#
_cell.length_a   1.000
_cell.length_b   1.000
_cell.length_c   1.000
_cell.angle_alpha   90.00
_cell.angle_beta   90.00
_cell.angle_gamma   90.00
#
_symmetry.space_group_name_H-M   'P 1'
#
loop_
_entity.id
_entity.type
_entity.pdbx_description
1 polymer ?
#
loop_
_entity_poly.entity_id
_entity_poly.type
_entity_poly.pdbx_seq_one_letter_code
_entity_poly.pdbx_strand_id
1 'polypeptide(L)'
;MKIDLGCGTIKHPGCRGIDKLPYDGVDLVHDFDSPLPFEDGAVDFVMASNSLQYAADADFVLREIYRVCRHRAVVCIVVPYAHVSAHIANRRYRQLLNEHAPRYWTRHPVCYVDPDEYKLSGSRNWSLMEEAAVLPMDGEDAEPENPERDSEELDLRLLKLEFFYFPPYDGLYEPHELSLLRQSQMNVAYQMMLHLVVVKDRISDEEISVLASQPLEEPAYADSQRFRPLEEKSGEPFLYTGPMDLLLHGMRGGELGSESIPEEAASLEMESPAAQQYPPVTRRLVSSRRKKRAARGLKKTPAPRKKPIRSKRAGKRRQPK
;
A
#
# COMPACT_ATOMS: atom_id res chain seq x y z
N MET A 1 -15.66 10.27 17.90
CA MET A 1 -14.57 9.39 18.41
C MET A 1 -13.43 9.26 17.40
N LYS A 2 -12.25 8.72 17.77
CA LYS A 2 -11.17 8.43 16.83
C LYS A 2 -10.89 6.92 16.78
N ILE A 3 -10.64 6.37 15.59
CA ILE A 3 -10.40 4.93 15.41
C ILE A 3 -9.11 4.67 14.62
N ASP A 4 -8.50 3.52 14.87
CA ASP A 4 -7.33 3.03 14.15
C ASP A 4 -7.63 1.62 13.58
N LEU A 5 -7.74 1.54 12.26
CA LEU A 5 -8.12 0.35 11.51
C LEU A 5 -6.88 -0.46 11.13
N GLY A 6 -6.84 -1.71 11.61
CA GLY A 6 -5.70 -2.62 11.45
C GLY A 6 -4.52 -2.19 12.31
N CYS A 7 -4.78 -1.83 13.56
CA CYS A 7 -3.77 -1.28 14.48
C CYS A 7 -2.65 -2.26 14.85
N GLY A 8 -2.80 -3.57 14.57
CA GLY A 8 -1.82 -4.57 14.94
C GLY A 8 -1.52 -4.56 16.45
N THR A 9 -0.23 -4.58 16.79
CA THR A 9 0.25 -4.53 18.18
C THR A 9 0.46 -3.11 18.71
N ILE A 10 0.42 -2.08 17.85
CA ILE A 10 0.74 -0.70 18.21
C ILE A 10 -0.33 0.20 17.60
N LYS A 11 -1.33 0.56 18.41
CA LYS A 11 -2.36 1.52 18.00
C LYS A 11 -1.89 2.96 18.06
N HIS A 12 -2.47 3.79 17.22
CA HIS A 12 -2.26 5.22 17.22
C HIS A 12 -2.72 5.86 18.55
N PRO A 13 -1.91 6.74 19.17
CA PRO A 13 -2.28 7.38 20.43
C PRO A 13 -3.62 8.11 20.36
N GLY A 14 -4.47 7.91 21.36
CA GLY A 14 -5.80 8.54 21.42
C GLY A 14 -6.85 7.96 20.46
N CYS A 15 -6.50 6.95 19.66
CA CYS A 15 -7.45 6.20 18.85
C CYS A 15 -7.88 4.90 19.53
N ARG A 16 -9.12 4.48 19.25
CA ARG A 16 -9.60 3.13 19.57
C ARG A 16 -9.06 2.16 18.52
N GLY A 17 -8.23 1.21 18.94
CA GLY A 17 -7.58 0.24 18.05
C GLY A 17 -8.52 -0.90 17.65
N ILE A 18 -8.60 -1.17 16.35
CA ILE A 18 -9.44 -2.20 15.75
C ILE A 18 -8.56 -3.11 14.90
N ASP A 19 -8.63 -4.42 15.13
CA ASP A 19 -7.94 -5.40 14.32
C ASP A 19 -8.74 -6.71 14.27
N LYS A 20 -8.63 -7.46 13.18
CA LYS A 20 -9.28 -8.77 13.06
C LYS A 20 -8.65 -9.83 13.98
N LEU A 21 -7.40 -9.60 14.40
CA LEU A 21 -6.67 -10.48 15.29
C LEU A 21 -6.62 -9.89 16.71
N PRO A 22 -6.70 -10.74 17.74
CA PRO A 22 -6.69 -10.31 19.14
C PRO A 22 -5.26 -10.03 19.62
N TYR A 23 -4.59 -9.03 19.05
CA TYR A 23 -3.28 -8.58 19.51
C TYR A 23 -3.38 -7.85 20.86
N ASP A 24 -2.26 -7.78 21.58
CA ASP A 24 -2.16 -6.97 22.78
C ASP A 24 -2.28 -5.48 22.41
N GLY A 25 -3.15 -4.75 23.11
CA GLY A 25 -3.45 -3.33 22.84
C GLY A 25 -4.67 -3.06 21.95
N VAL A 26 -5.25 -4.07 21.29
CA VAL A 26 -6.49 -3.94 20.48
C VAL A 26 -7.70 -3.73 21.39
N ASP A 27 -8.49 -2.68 21.15
CA ASP A 27 -9.68 -2.37 21.94
C ASP A 27 -10.94 -3.08 21.42
N LEU A 28 -10.96 -3.42 20.13
CA LEU A 28 -12.06 -4.09 19.46
C LEU A 28 -11.53 -5.08 18.43
N VAL A 29 -11.80 -6.36 18.66
CA VAL A 29 -11.47 -7.41 17.69
C VAL A 29 -12.58 -7.50 16.66
N HIS A 30 -12.35 -6.94 15.47
CA HIS A 30 -13.33 -6.87 14.39
C HIS A 30 -12.65 -6.85 13.02
N ASP A 31 -13.26 -7.51 12.04
CA ASP A 31 -12.78 -7.52 10.66
C ASP A 31 -13.38 -6.34 9.90
N PHE A 32 -12.54 -5.43 9.39
CA PHE A 32 -13.01 -4.26 8.64
C PHE A 32 -13.60 -4.62 7.27
N ASP A 33 -13.38 -5.84 6.77
CA ASP A 33 -14.10 -6.38 5.59
C ASP A 33 -15.58 -6.71 5.91
N SER A 34 -16.03 -6.46 7.15
CA SER A 34 -17.43 -6.53 7.58
C SER A 34 -17.90 -5.17 8.11
N PRO A 35 -19.22 -4.88 8.12
CA PRO A 35 -19.73 -3.60 8.58
C PRO A 35 -19.20 -3.21 9.95
N LEU A 36 -18.71 -1.98 10.08
CA LEU A 36 -18.09 -1.50 11.31
C LEU A 36 -19.16 -1.33 12.39
N PRO A 37 -18.92 -1.78 13.64
CA PRO A 37 -19.91 -1.76 14.72
C PRO A 37 -19.98 -0.37 15.38
N PHE A 38 -20.09 0.68 14.56
CA PHE A 38 -20.28 2.06 14.97
C PHE A 38 -21.51 2.65 14.29
N GLU A 39 -22.14 3.58 14.99
CA GLU A 39 -23.23 4.38 14.46
C GLU A 39 -22.74 5.31 13.34
N ASP A 40 -23.66 5.70 12.47
CA ASP A 40 -23.38 6.63 11.38
C ASP A 40 -22.95 7.98 11.95
N GLY A 41 -21.88 8.56 11.39
CA GLY A 41 -21.39 9.86 11.84
C GLY A 41 -20.79 9.89 13.26
N ALA A 42 -20.49 8.74 13.88
CA ALA A 42 -19.88 8.69 15.22
C ALA A 42 -18.38 9.00 15.24
N VAL A 43 -17.70 8.93 14.09
CA VAL A 43 -16.24 8.98 13.97
C VAL A 43 -15.76 10.32 13.42
N ASP A 44 -14.78 10.91 14.10
CA ASP A 44 -14.15 12.20 13.83
C ASP A 44 -12.86 12.04 13.01
N PHE A 45 -12.15 10.93 13.24
CA PHE A 45 -10.85 10.63 12.66
C PHE A 45 -10.66 9.13 12.49
N VAL A 46 -10.07 8.74 11.36
CA VAL A 46 -9.69 7.37 11.05
C VAL A 46 -8.22 7.33 10.69
N MET A 47 -7.46 6.51 11.42
CA MET A 47 -6.13 6.06 11.02
C MET A 47 -6.25 4.70 10.34
N ALA A 48 -5.61 4.52 9.19
CA ALA A 48 -5.48 3.24 8.50
C ALA A 48 -4.03 3.10 8.03
N SER A 49 -3.14 2.76 8.98
CA SER A 49 -1.71 2.60 8.72
C SER A 49 -1.38 1.15 8.35
N ASN A 50 -0.99 0.94 7.10
CA ASN A 50 -0.60 -0.35 6.53
C ASN A 50 -1.65 -1.46 6.71
N SER A 51 -2.93 -1.12 6.63
CA SER A 51 -4.05 -2.05 6.77
C SER A 51 -4.87 -2.21 5.49
N LEU A 52 -5.15 -1.11 4.78
CA LEU A 52 -6.08 -1.10 3.64
C LEU A 52 -5.63 -2.00 2.46
N GLN A 53 -4.32 -2.22 2.28
CA GLN A 53 -3.81 -3.13 1.24
C GLN A 53 -4.25 -4.58 1.40
N TYR A 54 -4.71 -4.96 2.59
CA TYR A 54 -5.22 -6.30 2.89
C TYR A 54 -6.73 -6.45 2.68
N ALA A 55 -7.45 -5.37 2.40
CA ALA A 55 -8.90 -5.39 2.20
C ALA A 55 -9.30 -6.32 1.05
N ALA A 56 -10.34 -7.13 1.29
CA ALA A 56 -10.96 -7.93 0.24
C ALA A 56 -11.60 -7.04 -0.82
N ASP A 57 -12.31 -6.01 -0.37
CA ASP A 57 -13.03 -5.05 -1.18
C ASP A 57 -12.75 -3.64 -0.63
N ALA A 58 -11.87 -2.89 -1.29
CA ALA A 58 -11.50 -1.55 -0.84
C ALA A 58 -12.68 -0.57 -0.89
N ASP A 59 -13.56 -0.69 -1.90
CA ASP A 59 -14.69 0.21 -2.06
C ASP A 59 -15.72 0.00 -0.95
N PHE A 60 -15.96 -1.26 -0.56
CA PHE A 60 -16.79 -1.56 0.61
C PHE A 60 -16.22 -0.94 1.88
N VAL A 61 -14.92 -1.13 2.16
CA VAL A 61 -14.27 -0.59 3.35
C VAL A 61 -14.33 0.94 3.37
N LEU A 62 -14.10 1.59 2.23
CA LEU A 62 -14.16 3.06 2.12
C LEU A 62 -15.59 3.59 2.31
N ARG A 63 -16.62 2.89 1.81
CA ARG A 63 -18.02 3.23 2.09
C ARG A 63 -18.36 3.07 3.56
N GLU A 64 -17.88 2.02 4.21
CA GLU A 64 -18.07 1.83 5.65
C GLU A 64 -17.35 2.91 6.46
N ILE A 65 -16.13 3.29 6.09
CA ILE A 65 -15.42 4.44 6.66
C ILE A 65 -16.25 5.72 6.48
N TYR A 66 -16.77 5.97 5.27
CA TYR A 66 -17.60 7.13 4.97
C TYR A 66 -18.89 7.14 5.82
N ARG A 67 -19.56 5.99 5.98
CA ARG A 67 -20.78 5.83 6.78
C ARG A 67 -20.53 6.22 8.24
N VAL A 68 -19.53 5.62 8.89
CA VAL A 68 -19.25 5.86 10.32
C VAL A 68 -18.63 7.24 10.59
N CYS A 69 -17.96 7.83 9.61
CA CYS A 69 -17.40 9.16 9.72
C CYS A 69 -18.46 10.26 9.68
N ARG A 70 -18.30 11.32 10.48
CA ARG A 70 -19.11 12.52 10.35
C ARG A 70 -18.66 13.40 9.20
N HIS A 71 -19.46 14.39 8.84
CA HIS A 71 -19.05 15.43 7.91
C HIS A 71 -17.77 16.12 8.42
N ARG A 72 -16.81 16.34 7.52
CA ARG A 72 -15.48 16.93 7.78
C ARG A 72 -14.56 16.07 8.66
N ALA A 73 -14.88 14.79 8.86
CA ALA A 73 -13.95 13.85 9.46
C ALA A 73 -12.72 13.66 8.56
N VAL A 74 -11.55 13.48 9.17
CA VAL A 74 -10.29 13.26 8.45
C VAL A 74 -9.95 11.77 8.48
N VAL A 75 -9.55 11.24 7.33
CA VAL A 75 -9.11 9.85 7.17
C VAL A 75 -7.65 9.88 6.71
N CYS A 76 -6.74 9.36 7.54
CA CYS A 76 -5.34 9.20 7.20
C CYS A 76 -5.09 7.74 6.80
N ILE A 77 -4.69 7.52 5.55
CA ILE A 77 -4.37 6.20 5.00
C ILE A 77 -2.90 6.19 4.66
N VAL A 78 -2.16 5.25 5.23
CA VAL A 78 -0.77 5.01 4.85
C VAL A 78 -0.66 3.61 4.28
N VAL A 79 -0.23 3.50 3.03
CA VAL A 79 -0.24 2.21 2.32
C VAL A 79 1.06 2.01 1.54
N PRO A 80 1.47 0.74 1.37
CA PRO A 80 2.57 0.42 0.48
C PRO A 80 2.26 0.88 -0.95
N TYR A 81 3.21 1.56 -1.60
CA TYR A 81 2.99 2.11 -2.95
C TYR A 81 2.92 0.99 -4.00
N ALA A 82 2.01 1.09 -4.97
CA ALA A 82 1.75 0.05 -5.96
C ALA A 82 2.97 -0.30 -6.82
N HIS A 83 3.82 0.67 -7.15
CA HIS A 83 4.95 0.47 -8.06
C HIS A 83 6.18 -0.19 -7.41
N VAL A 84 6.00 -0.85 -6.26
CA VAL A 84 7.06 -1.67 -5.67
C VAL A 84 6.90 -3.11 -6.12
N SER A 85 7.91 -3.64 -6.79
CA SER A 85 7.93 -5.01 -7.31
C SER A 85 7.67 -6.08 -6.22
N ALA A 86 8.22 -5.89 -5.03
CA ALA A 86 8.01 -6.78 -3.89
C ALA A 86 6.54 -6.81 -3.41
N HIS A 87 5.81 -5.70 -3.55
CA HIS A 87 4.39 -5.61 -3.18
C HIS A 87 3.52 -6.39 -4.16
N ILE A 88 3.81 -6.28 -5.45
CA ILE A 88 3.13 -7.04 -6.51
C ILE A 88 3.32 -8.55 -6.29
N ALA A 89 4.51 -8.98 -5.89
CA ALA A 89 4.79 -10.39 -5.60
C ALA A 89 4.11 -10.90 -4.31
N ASN A 90 3.71 -10.00 -3.41
CA ASN A 90 3.12 -10.38 -2.13
C ASN A 90 1.65 -10.78 -2.27
N ARG A 91 1.37 -12.09 -2.27
CA ARG A 91 0.01 -12.65 -2.36
C ARG A 91 -0.95 -12.26 -1.22
N ARG A 92 -0.46 -11.60 -0.17
CA ARG A 92 -1.32 -11.07 0.90
C ARG A 92 -1.89 -9.71 0.54
N TYR A 93 -1.21 -8.94 -0.30
CA TYR A 93 -1.71 -7.65 -0.75
C TYR A 93 -2.77 -7.92 -1.82
N ARG A 94 -3.96 -7.40 -1.55
CA ARG A 94 -5.13 -7.53 -2.42
C ARG A 94 -5.39 -6.24 -3.19
N GLN A 95 -5.03 -5.11 -2.57
CA GLN A 95 -5.20 -3.78 -3.14
C GLN A 95 -3.83 -3.19 -3.45
N LEU A 96 -3.68 -2.69 -4.67
CA LEU A 96 -2.51 -1.94 -5.12
C LEU A 96 -2.95 -0.50 -5.32
N LEU A 97 -2.43 0.41 -4.49
CA LEU A 97 -2.85 1.81 -4.47
C LEU A 97 -1.70 2.71 -4.91
N ASN A 98 -2.05 3.71 -5.72
CA ASN A 98 -1.14 4.75 -6.22
C ASN A 98 -1.84 6.12 -6.15
N GLU A 99 -1.20 7.17 -6.69
CA GLU A 99 -1.73 8.55 -6.75
C GLU A 99 -3.12 8.66 -7.40
N HIS A 100 -3.48 7.71 -8.27
CA HIS A 100 -4.75 7.74 -8.98
C HIS A 100 -5.89 7.08 -8.20
N ALA A 101 -5.60 6.27 -7.18
CA ALA A 101 -6.64 5.64 -6.36
C ALA A 101 -7.67 6.64 -5.77
N PRO A 102 -7.27 7.77 -5.14
CA PRO A 102 -8.22 8.73 -4.58
C PRO A 102 -9.12 9.42 -5.60
N ARG A 103 -8.80 9.35 -6.90
CA ARG A 103 -9.61 9.93 -7.97
C ARG A 103 -10.91 9.18 -8.21
N TYR A 104 -11.02 7.94 -7.71
CA TYR A 104 -12.23 7.12 -7.78
C TYR A 104 -13.13 7.25 -6.55
N TRP A 105 -12.70 8.00 -5.52
CA TRP A 105 -13.43 8.12 -4.25
C TRP A 105 -14.21 9.43 -4.11
N THR A 106 -14.25 10.25 -5.15
CA THR A 106 -14.99 11.50 -5.18
C THR A 106 -15.46 11.79 -6.60
N ARG A 107 -16.61 12.45 -6.73
CA ARG A 107 -17.08 13.04 -7.99
C ARG A 107 -16.54 14.44 -8.22
N HIS A 108 -15.87 15.03 -7.23
CA HIS A 108 -15.40 16.41 -7.31
C HIS A 108 -14.31 16.57 -8.38
N PRO A 109 -14.46 17.52 -9.32
CA PRO A 109 -13.54 17.64 -10.46
C PRO A 109 -12.22 18.31 -10.11
N VAL A 110 -12.12 18.98 -8.96
CA VAL A 110 -10.93 19.75 -8.52
C VAL A 110 -10.19 19.02 -7.39
N CYS A 111 -8.87 19.06 -7.44
CA CYS A 111 -7.95 18.62 -6.39
C CYS A 111 -6.90 19.70 -6.10
N TYR A 112 -6.43 19.72 -4.85
CA TYR A 112 -5.46 20.69 -4.33
C TYR A 112 -4.03 20.15 -4.28
N VAL A 113 -3.83 18.90 -4.69
CA VAL A 113 -2.49 18.31 -4.83
C VAL A 113 -1.84 18.84 -6.10
N ASP A 114 -0.52 19.01 -6.05
CA ASP A 114 0.27 19.46 -7.18
C ASP A 114 -0.02 18.59 -8.42
N PRO A 115 -0.42 19.18 -9.57
CA PRO A 115 -0.66 18.47 -10.82
C PRO A 115 0.50 17.55 -11.23
N ASP A 116 1.73 17.91 -10.84
CA ASP A 116 2.94 17.16 -11.13
C ASP A 116 2.90 15.73 -10.61
N GLU A 117 2.15 15.50 -9.52
CA GLU A 117 1.99 14.22 -8.86
C GLU A 117 1.14 13.21 -9.66
N TYR A 118 0.38 13.67 -10.66
CA TYR A 118 -0.52 12.82 -11.45
C TYR A 118 -0.53 13.18 -12.95
N LYS A 119 0.55 13.80 -13.43
CA LYS A 119 0.74 14.27 -14.81
C LYS A 119 0.51 13.20 -15.87
N LEU A 120 0.83 11.94 -15.61
CA LEU A 120 0.66 10.85 -16.59
C LEU A 120 -0.78 10.35 -16.75
N SER A 121 -1.77 11.08 -16.23
CA SER A 121 -3.19 10.86 -16.48
C SER A 121 -3.66 11.47 -17.81
N GLY A 122 -4.39 10.71 -18.62
CA GLY A 122 -5.02 11.22 -19.85
C GLY A 122 -6.20 12.19 -19.61
N SER A 123 -6.83 12.13 -18.44
CA SER A 123 -8.03 12.91 -18.10
C SER A 123 -7.67 14.27 -17.50
N ARG A 124 -8.36 15.33 -17.95
CA ARG A 124 -8.20 16.71 -17.42
C ARG A 124 -8.88 16.94 -16.08
N ASN A 125 -9.88 16.12 -15.76
CA ASN A 125 -10.61 16.20 -14.49
C ASN A 125 -9.90 15.37 -13.42
N TRP A 126 -9.97 15.84 -12.17
CA TRP A 126 -9.47 15.06 -11.05
C TRP A 126 -10.27 13.77 -10.86
N SER A 127 -11.59 13.88 -10.71
CA SER A 127 -12.50 12.74 -10.58
C SER A 127 -12.47 11.85 -11.83
N LEU A 128 -12.27 10.55 -11.62
CA LEU A 128 -12.40 9.51 -12.63
C LEU A 128 -13.66 8.65 -12.44
N MET A 129 -14.52 9.00 -11.47
CA MET A 129 -15.68 8.19 -11.12
C MET A 129 -16.71 8.12 -12.27
N GLU A 130 -16.88 9.21 -13.01
CA GLU A 130 -17.76 9.26 -14.18
C GLU A 130 -17.20 8.47 -15.36
N GLU A 131 -15.89 8.54 -15.60
CA GLU A 131 -15.21 7.77 -16.66
C GLU A 131 -15.28 6.26 -16.38
N ALA A 132 -15.15 5.85 -15.11
CA ALA A 132 -15.28 4.46 -14.69
C ALA A 132 -16.70 3.89 -14.93
N ALA A 133 -17.74 4.72 -14.82
CA ALA A 133 -19.13 4.31 -15.06
C ALA A 133 -19.45 4.16 -16.56
N VAL A 134 -18.67 4.79 -17.45
CA VAL A 134 -18.92 4.82 -18.90
C VAL A 134 -18.22 3.69 -19.65
N LEU A 135 -17.20 3.04 -19.06
CA LEU A 135 -16.54 1.91 -19.71
C LEU A 135 -17.44 0.66 -19.64
N PRO A 136 -17.93 0.13 -20.79
CA PRO A 136 -18.62 -1.15 -20.79
C PRO A 136 -17.61 -2.23 -20.41
N MET A 137 -17.82 -2.86 -19.25
CA MET A 137 -17.13 -4.10 -18.92
C MET A 137 -17.58 -5.16 -19.93
N ASP A 138 -16.64 -5.68 -20.72
CA ASP A 138 -16.90 -6.60 -21.83
C ASP A 138 -17.86 -7.74 -21.46
N GLY A 139 -19.03 -7.71 -22.09
CA GLY A 139 -20.08 -8.71 -22.03
C GLY A 139 -21.31 -8.16 -22.73
N GLU A 140 -21.51 -8.53 -24.01
CA GLU A 140 -22.61 -8.09 -24.88
C GLU A 140 -24.04 -8.36 -24.36
N ASP A 141 -24.19 -8.90 -23.14
CA ASP A 141 -25.47 -9.29 -22.54
C ASP A 141 -25.69 -8.74 -21.11
N ALA A 142 -24.85 -7.83 -20.61
CA ALA A 142 -25.12 -7.15 -19.35
C ALA A 142 -26.10 -5.99 -19.59
N GLU A 143 -27.39 -6.23 -19.35
CA GLU A 143 -28.39 -5.16 -19.14
C GLU A 143 -27.74 -4.04 -18.31
N PRO A 144 -27.83 -2.76 -18.72
CA PRO A 144 -27.26 -1.67 -17.96
C PRO A 144 -27.87 -1.73 -16.56
N GLU A 145 -27.10 -2.20 -15.58
CA GLU A 145 -27.57 -2.20 -14.20
C GLU A 145 -27.92 -0.76 -13.88
N ASN A 146 -29.21 -0.56 -13.60
CA ASN A 146 -29.85 0.75 -13.42
C ASN A 146 -28.92 1.69 -12.60
N PRO A 147 -28.50 2.85 -13.13
CA PRO A 147 -27.63 3.79 -12.41
C PRO A 147 -28.30 4.41 -11.16
N GLU A 148 -29.56 4.04 -10.89
CA GLU A 148 -30.35 4.37 -9.71
C GLU A 148 -30.22 3.35 -8.57
N ARG A 149 -29.19 2.49 -8.55
CA ARG A 149 -28.84 1.86 -7.27
C ARG A 149 -28.32 2.97 -6.37
N ASP A 150 -29.05 3.23 -5.28
CA ASP A 150 -28.72 4.05 -4.11
C ASP A 150 -27.31 3.77 -3.57
N SER A 151 -26.25 4.08 -4.34
CA SER A 151 -24.92 4.20 -3.81
C SER A 151 -24.91 5.52 -3.06
N GLU A 152 -25.09 5.46 -1.74
CA GLU A 152 -24.76 6.56 -0.85
C GLU A 152 -23.49 7.24 -1.38
N GLU A 153 -23.61 8.52 -1.72
CA GLU A 153 -22.63 9.24 -2.52
C GLU A 153 -21.29 9.31 -1.77
N LEU A 154 -20.39 8.36 -2.06
CA LEU A 154 -19.04 8.37 -1.52
C LEU A 154 -18.33 9.64 -2.04
N ASP A 155 -18.10 10.60 -1.14
CA ASP A 155 -17.32 11.80 -1.42
C ASP A 155 -16.18 11.93 -0.38
N LEU A 156 -15.06 11.29 -0.70
CA LEU A 156 -13.79 11.40 0.01
C LEU A 156 -12.83 12.26 -0.81
N ARG A 157 -12.62 13.51 -0.39
CA ARG A 157 -11.75 14.44 -1.11
C ARG A 157 -10.33 14.40 -0.57
N LEU A 158 -9.36 14.43 -1.47
CA LEU A 158 -7.94 14.43 -1.12
C LEU A 158 -7.50 15.81 -0.64
N LEU A 159 -6.99 15.87 0.59
CA LEU A 159 -6.39 17.07 1.19
C LEU A 159 -4.88 17.11 0.95
N LYS A 160 -4.19 16.01 1.23
CA LYS A 160 -2.73 15.91 1.17
C LYS A 160 -2.33 14.53 0.65
N LEU A 161 -1.33 14.53 -0.21
CA LEU A 161 -0.69 13.34 -0.74
C LEU A 161 0.81 13.47 -0.50
N GLU A 162 1.42 12.45 0.09
CA GLU A 162 2.84 12.42 0.39
C GLU A 162 3.42 11.05 0.05
N PHE A 163 4.66 11.04 -0.45
CA PHE A 163 5.36 9.83 -0.86
C PHE A 163 6.65 9.67 -0.06
N PHE A 164 6.97 8.42 0.27
CA PHE A 164 8.22 8.04 0.91
C PHE A 164 9.09 7.26 -0.07
N TYR A 165 10.31 7.74 -0.27
CA TYR A 165 11.22 7.30 -1.31
C TYR A 165 12.26 6.33 -0.78
N PHE A 166 12.68 5.37 -1.61
CA PHE A 166 13.80 4.52 -1.21
C PHE A 166 15.06 5.38 -1.00
N PRO A 167 15.97 5.01 -0.09
CA PRO A 167 17.16 5.80 0.24
C PRO A 167 18.00 6.29 -0.96
N PRO A 168 18.13 5.54 -2.08
CA PRO A 168 18.87 6.02 -3.25
C PRO A 168 18.24 7.22 -3.98
N TYR A 169 16.95 7.47 -3.77
CA TYR A 169 16.21 8.58 -4.39
C TYR A 169 15.97 9.73 -3.42
N ASP A 170 16.35 9.56 -2.14
CA ASP A 170 16.08 10.51 -1.09
C ASP A 170 17.11 11.64 -1.11
N GLY A 171 16.67 12.89 -1.38
CA GLY A 171 17.52 14.09 -1.30
C GLY A 171 18.42 14.40 -2.51
N LEU A 172 18.36 13.62 -3.59
CA LEU A 172 19.21 13.81 -4.78
C LEU A 172 18.52 14.48 -5.98
N TYR A 173 17.20 14.57 -5.93
CA TYR A 173 16.37 14.94 -7.07
C TYR A 173 15.44 16.08 -6.68
N GLU A 174 15.12 16.95 -7.65
CA GLU A 174 14.09 17.96 -7.45
C GLU A 174 12.70 17.30 -7.34
N PRO A 175 11.73 17.89 -6.61
CA PRO A 175 10.41 17.29 -6.41
C PRO A 175 9.68 16.89 -7.70
N HIS A 176 9.79 17.70 -8.75
CA HIS A 176 9.21 17.40 -10.06
C HIS A 176 9.86 16.18 -10.72
N GLU A 177 11.18 16.06 -10.63
CA GLU A 177 11.93 14.92 -11.19
C GLU A 177 11.58 13.63 -10.45
N LEU A 178 11.45 13.68 -9.13
CA LEU A 178 10.97 12.54 -8.32
C LEU A 178 9.57 12.10 -8.73
N SER A 179 8.66 13.06 -8.94
CA SER A 179 7.29 12.78 -9.37
C SER A 179 7.27 12.05 -10.72
N LEU A 180 8.08 12.51 -11.68
CA LEU A 180 8.24 11.85 -12.99
C LEU A 180 8.89 10.47 -12.88
N LEU A 181 9.96 10.33 -12.08
CA LEU A 181 10.62 9.04 -11.86
C LEU A 181 9.66 8.04 -11.23
N ARG A 182 8.90 8.44 -10.21
CA ARG A 182 7.90 7.58 -9.55
C ARG A 182 6.81 7.10 -10.52
N GLN A 183 6.31 8.01 -11.37
CA GLN A 183 5.26 7.69 -12.34
C GLN A 183 5.77 6.83 -13.51
N SER A 184 7.08 6.87 -13.82
CA SER A 184 7.68 6.16 -14.96
C SER A 184 8.43 4.87 -14.59
N GLN A 185 8.92 4.74 -13.36
CA GLN A 185 9.77 3.62 -12.92
C GLN A 185 9.24 2.93 -11.67
N MET A 186 9.51 1.64 -11.59
CA MET A 186 9.23 0.82 -10.42
C MET A 186 10.30 1.00 -9.34
N ASN A 187 9.93 0.80 -8.07
CA ASN A 187 10.81 0.84 -6.90
C ASN A 187 11.47 2.21 -6.61
N VAL A 188 10.79 3.31 -6.91
CA VAL A 188 11.23 4.68 -6.57
C VAL A 188 10.67 5.12 -5.22
N ALA A 189 9.33 5.11 -5.09
CA ALA A 189 8.63 5.27 -3.82
C ALA A 189 8.24 3.90 -3.26
N TYR A 190 8.36 3.72 -1.95
CA TYR A 190 7.98 2.48 -1.27
C TYR A 190 6.64 2.57 -0.54
N GLN A 191 6.24 3.77 -0.15
CA GLN A 191 5.02 3.99 0.63
C GLN A 191 4.42 5.35 0.25
N MET A 192 3.11 5.47 0.40
CA MET A 192 2.41 6.75 0.26
C MET A 192 1.46 6.96 1.42
N MET A 193 1.23 8.23 1.74
CA MET A 193 0.28 8.69 2.74
C MET A 193 -0.73 9.62 2.11
N LEU A 194 -1.99 9.38 2.43
CA LEU A 194 -3.15 10.11 1.95
C LEU A 194 -3.88 10.68 3.16
N HIS A 195 -4.21 11.97 3.11
CA HIS A 195 -5.20 12.55 3.99
C HIS A 195 -6.43 12.90 3.18
N LEU A 196 -7.56 12.31 3.57
CA LEU A 196 -8.85 12.52 2.94
C LEU A 196 -9.78 13.23 3.92
N VAL A 197 -10.71 14.00 3.38
CA VAL A 197 -11.84 14.57 4.14
C VAL A 197 -13.15 13.94 3.68
N VAL A 198 -13.99 13.62 4.66
CA VAL A 198 -15.33 13.08 4.43
C VAL A 198 -16.32 14.22 4.19
N VAL A 199 -16.87 14.29 2.99
CA VAL A 199 -17.84 15.32 2.60
C VAL A 199 -19.24 14.70 2.52
N LYS A 200 -20.15 15.20 3.35
CA LYS A 200 -21.56 14.75 3.42
C LYS A 200 -22.50 15.92 3.12
N ASP A 201 -22.12 17.11 3.59
CA ASP A 201 -22.78 18.37 3.28
C ASP A 201 -21.92 19.26 2.37
N ARG A 202 -22.53 20.32 1.85
CA ARG A 202 -21.84 21.31 1.00
C ARG A 202 -20.66 21.93 1.76
N ILE A 203 -19.49 21.90 1.13
CA ILE A 203 -18.26 22.53 1.61
C ILE A 203 -17.70 23.40 0.48
N SER A 204 -17.19 24.59 0.82
CA SER A 204 -16.58 25.47 -0.19
C SER A 204 -15.14 25.06 -0.49
N ASP A 205 -14.63 25.47 -1.65
CA ASP A 205 -13.25 25.16 -2.03
C ASP A 205 -12.22 25.87 -1.13
N GLU A 206 -12.57 27.06 -0.62
CA GLU A 206 -11.75 27.78 0.35
C GLU A 206 -11.68 27.04 1.69
N GLU A 207 -12.80 26.48 2.15
CA GLU A 207 -12.83 25.68 3.38
C GLU A 207 -11.92 24.44 3.25
N ILE A 208 -11.92 23.78 2.10
CA ILE A 208 -11.04 22.61 1.87
C ILE A 208 -9.57 23.03 1.89
N SER A 209 -9.23 24.14 1.24
CA SER A 209 -7.87 24.68 1.26
C SER A 209 -7.40 25.02 2.68
N VAL A 210 -8.30 25.59 3.50
CA VAL A 210 -8.04 25.84 4.92
C VAL A 210 -7.83 24.54 5.70
N LEU A 211 -8.60 23.48 5.43
CA LEU A 211 -8.39 22.16 6.05
C LEU A 211 -7.06 21.52 5.63
N ALA A 212 -6.68 21.64 4.36
CA ALA A 212 -5.42 21.09 3.84
C ALA A 212 -4.17 21.77 4.44
N SER A 213 -4.27 23.04 4.83
CA SER A 213 -3.18 23.81 5.44
C SER A 213 -3.04 23.61 6.96
N GLN A 214 -4.01 22.98 7.61
CA GLN A 214 -3.95 22.67 9.04
C GLN A 214 -3.03 21.47 9.32
N PRO A 215 -2.47 21.36 10.54
CA PRO A 215 -1.72 20.17 10.93
C PRO A 215 -2.66 18.96 10.99
N LEU A 216 -2.45 17.99 10.10
CA LEU A 216 -3.22 16.76 10.04
C LEU A 216 -2.55 15.67 10.89
N GLU A 217 -3.36 14.80 11.49
CA GLU A 217 -2.85 13.68 12.29
C GLU A 217 -2.17 12.63 11.39
N GLU A 218 -0.99 12.19 11.82
CA GLU A 218 -0.07 11.32 11.05
C GLU A 218 0.53 10.26 11.99
N PRO A 219 0.91 9.07 11.49
CA PRO A 219 1.59 8.09 12.33
C PRO A 219 2.98 8.58 12.74
N ALA A 220 3.38 8.30 13.98
CA ALA A 220 4.63 8.80 14.56
C ALA A 220 5.90 8.40 13.76
N TYR A 221 5.86 7.27 13.07
CA TYR A 221 7.00 6.81 12.27
C TYR A 221 7.16 7.60 10.95
N ALA A 222 6.12 8.28 10.45
CA ALA A 222 6.20 9.01 9.18
C ALA A 222 7.25 10.13 9.23
N ASP A 223 7.36 10.82 10.37
CA ASP A 223 8.38 11.86 10.58
C ASP A 223 9.82 11.33 10.44
N SER A 224 10.06 10.08 10.84
CA SER A 224 11.37 9.44 10.70
C SER A 224 11.70 9.01 9.27
N GLN A 225 10.69 8.91 8.40
CA GLN A 225 10.84 8.51 7.00
C GLN A 225 10.97 9.72 6.06
N ARG A 226 10.68 10.93 6.55
CA ARG A 226 10.86 12.17 5.79
C ARG A 226 12.35 12.47 5.66
N PHE A 227 12.76 12.84 4.45
CA PHE A 227 14.10 13.34 4.22
C PHE A 227 14.39 14.51 5.16
N ARG A 228 15.52 14.45 5.84
CA ARG A 228 16.13 15.60 6.49
C ARG A 228 17.47 15.81 5.82
N PRO A 229 17.73 17.00 5.26
CA PRO A 229 19.08 17.34 4.82
C PRO A 229 20.01 17.10 6.01
N LEU A 230 20.88 16.09 5.90
CA LEU A 230 21.96 15.92 6.85
C LEU A 230 22.80 17.20 6.76
N GLU A 231 22.90 17.95 7.85
CA GLU A 231 24.04 18.86 8.01
C GLU A 231 25.29 18.01 7.75
N GLU A 232 26.09 18.39 6.75
CA GLU A 232 27.26 17.67 6.28
C GLU A 232 28.13 17.19 7.44
N LYS A 233 27.96 15.95 7.86
CA LYS A 233 28.91 15.27 8.73
C LYS A 233 29.70 14.28 7.89
N SER A 234 30.92 14.73 7.60
CA SER A 234 32.10 14.00 7.12
C SER A 234 31.96 13.30 5.76
N GLY A 235 32.37 14.01 4.70
CA GLY A 235 33.56 13.64 3.91
C GLY A 235 33.61 12.32 3.14
N GLU A 236 32.57 11.50 3.16
CA GLU A 236 32.50 10.31 2.30
C GLU A 236 31.66 10.61 1.05
N PRO A 237 32.15 10.33 -0.16
CA PRO A 237 31.34 10.48 -1.36
C PRO A 237 30.17 9.50 -1.33
N PHE A 238 28.97 10.04 -1.47
CA PHE A 238 27.67 9.35 -1.43
C PHE A 238 27.44 8.32 -2.56
N LEU A 239 28.39 8.14 -3.48
CA LEU A 239 28.23 7.27 -4.64
C LEU A 239 28.66 5.84 -4.30
N TYR A 240 27.74 4.88 -4.46
CA TYR A 240 28.11 3.47 -4.59
C TYR A 240 28.85 3.27 -5.92
N THR A 241 30.17 3.32 -5.88
CA THR A 241 31.06 3.23 -7.05
C THR A 241 31.23 1.81 -7.59
N GLY A 242 30.55 0.80 -7.05
CA GLY A 242 30.48 -0.55 -7.62
C GLY A 242 31.81 -1.06 -8.23
N PRO A 243 31.80 -1.71 -9.41
CA PRO A 243 33.02 -2.19 -10.07
C PRO A 243 33.96 -1.07 -10.57
N MET A 244 33.53 0.20 -10.56
CA MET A 244 34.34 1.33 -11.01
C MET A 244 35.43 1.72 -10.02
N ASP A 245 35.32 1.31 -8.75
CA ASP A 245 36.39 1.50 -7.76
C ASP A 245 37.68 0.76 -8.11
N LEU A 246 37.57 -0.40 -8.76
CA LEU A 246 38.73 -1.17 -9.26
C LEU A 246 39.46 -0.43 -10.39
N LEU A 247 38.72 0.31 -11.23
CA LEU A 247 39.30 1.14 -12.29
C LEU A 247 39.96 2.40 -11.72
N LEU A 248 39.33 3.04 -10.73
CA LEU A 248 39.85 4.24 -10.08
C LEU A 248 41.11 3.95 -9.24
N HIS A 249 41.20 2.77 -8.61
CA HIS A 249 42.42 2.33 -7.91
C HIS A 249 43.55 1.94 -8.88
N GLY A 250 43.21 1.38 -10.06
CA GLY A 250 44.19 1.10 -11.12
C GLY A 250 44.85 2.36 -11.69
N MET A 251 44.14 3.48 -11.68
CA MET A 251 44.66 4.78 -12.16
C MET A 251 45.50 5.54 -11.11
N ARG A 252 45.37 5.21 -9.81
CA ARG A 252 46.15 5.83 -8.72
C ARG A 252 47.51 5.16 -8.47
N GLY A 253 47.78 4.00 -9.08
CA GLY A 253 49.06 3.30 -8.98
C GLY A 253 50.17 3.81 -9.92
N GLY A 254 49.92 4.86 -10.71
CA GLY A 254 50.82 5.34 -11.77
C GLY A 254 51.88 6.36 -11.35
N GLU A 255 51.86 6.85 -10.11
CA GLU A 255 52.80 7.88 -9.65
C GLU A 255 53.52 7.46 -8.37
N LEU A 256 54.52 6.58 -8.50
CA LEU A 256 55.61 6.47 -7.54
C LEU A 256 56.89 5.95 -8.24
N GLY A 257 57.85 6.86 -8.33
CA GLY A 257 59.30 6.74 -8.50
C GLY A 257 59.93 5.40 -8.90
N SER A 258 60.67 5.50 -10.01
CA SER A 258 61.87 4.76 -10.39
C SER A 258 62.63 4.03 -9.26
N GLU A 259 62.60 2.69 -9.27
CA GLU A 259 63.74 1.85 -8.89
C GLU A 259 63.85 0.66 -9.86
N SER A 260 65.08 0.30 -10.15
CA SER A 260 65.58 -0.49 -11.28
C SER A 260 65.13 -1.96 -11.35
N ILE A 261 64.90 -2.44 -12.56
CA ILE A 261 64.65 -3.84 -12.95
C ILE A 261 65.97 -4.62 -13.00
N PRO A 262 66.07 -5.85 -12.47
CA PRO A 262 66.99 -6.85 -13.00
C PRO A 262 66.31 -7.69 -14.07
N GLU A 263 66.97 -7.79 -15.22
CA GLU A 263 66.69 -8.71 -16.31
C GLU A 263 66.78 -10.16 -15.83
N GLU A 264 65.72 -10.93 -15.98
CA GLU A 264 65.84 -12.28 -16.51
C GLU A 264 64.52 -12.68 -17.18
N ALA A 265 64.58 -12.73 -18.51
CA ALA A 265 63.47 -13.08 -19.38
C ALA A 265 63.33 -14.60 -19.51
N ALA A 266 62.12 -14.98 -19.90
CA ALA A 266 61.83 -16.09 -20.79
C ALA A 266 61.93 -17.50 -20.19
N SER A 267 60.77 -18.00 -19.78
CA SER A 267 60.03 -19.05 -20.49
C SER A 267 59.11 -19.73 -19.49
N LEU A 268 57.83 -19.89 -19.82
CA LEU A 268 57.04 -21.05 -19.40
C LEU A 268 55.72 -21.05 -20.17
N GLU A 269 55.49 -22.20 -20.78
CA GLU A 269 54.50 -22.52 -21.78
C GLU A 269 53.09 -22.60 -21.18
N MET A 270 52.11 -22.52 -22.09
CA MET A 270 50.69 -22.61 -21.84
C MET A 270 50.29 -23.97 -21.25
N GLU A 271 49.67 -23.97 -20.07
CA GLU A 271 48.73 -25.02 -19.66
C GLU A 271 47.45 -24.41 -19.06
N SER A 272 46.31 -24.83 -19.61
CA SER A 272 44.96 -24.50 -19.13
C SER A 272 44.57 -25.46 -18.00
N PRO A 273 43.88 -25.00 -16.94
CA PRO A 273 43.07 -25.91 -16.13
C PRO A 273 41.61 -25.47 -15.99
N ALA A 274 40.74 -26.36 -16.47
CA ALA A 274 39.66 -27.03 -15.75
C ALA A 274 38.87 -26.27 -14.66
N ALA A 275 37.55 -26.36 -14.83
CA ALA A 275 36.50 -26.03 -13.87
C ALA A 275 36.81 -26.45 -12.42
N GLN A 276 36.79 -25.48 -11.51
CA GLN A 276 36.80 -25.73 -10.07
C GLN A 276 35.41 -25.55 -9.47
N GLN A 277 34.97 -26.66 -8.89
CA GLN A 277 33.77 -26.85 -8.10
C GLN A 277 33.87 -26.07 -6.78
N TYR A 278 32.80 -25.38 -6.39
CA TYR A 278 32.67 -24.77 -5.06
C TYR A 278 32.52 -25.86 -3.97
N PRO A 279 33.09 -25.68 -2.77
CA PRO A 279 33.00 -26.66 -1.69
C PRO A 279 31.62 -26.66 -1.01
N PRO A 280 31.18 -27.77 -0.39
CA PRO A 280 29.86 -27.86 0.23
C PRO A 280 29.84 -27.17 1.59
N VAL A 281 28.85 -26.30 1.81
CA VAL A 281 28.55 -25.69 3.11
C VAL A 281 27.89 -26.74 4.00
N THR A 282 28.62 -27.24 5.00
CA THR A 282 28.08 -28.13 6.04
C THR A 282 27.13 -27.38 6.96
N ARG A 283 25.84 -27.69 6.88
CA ARG A 283 24.79 -27.20 7.78
C ARG A 283 24.76 -28.07 9.04
N ARG A 284 25.31 -27.59 10.17
CA ARG A 284 25.11 -28.23 11.48
C ARG A 284 23.68 -27.96 11.97
N LEU A 285 22.84 -29.00 11.89
CA LEU A 285 21.57 -29.10 12.61
C LEU A 285 21.86 -29.33 14.10
N VAL A 286 21.47 -28.39 14.97
CA VAL A 286 21.35 -28.65 16.40
C VAL A 286 19.88 -28.92 16.72
N SER A 287 19.57 -30.19 16.97
CA SER A 287 18.28 -30.68 17.41
C SER A 287 18.06 -30.42 18.91
N SER A 288 17.03 -29.66 19.27
CA SER A 288 16.49 -29.66 20.65
C SER A 288 15.12 -30.34 20.70
N ARG A 289 15.13 -31.43 21.46
CA ARG A 289 14.08 -32.39 21.84
C ARG A 289 12.67 -31.81 22.04
N ARG A 290 11.71 -32.31 21.26
CA ARG A 290 10.26 -32.23 21.55
C ARG A 290 9.83 -33.49 22.33
N LYS A 291 9.28 -33.31 23.53
CA LYS A 291 8.71 -34.38 24.37
C LYS A 291 7.42 -34.93 23.75
N LYS A 292 7.34 -36.27 23.68
CA LYS A 292 6.17 -37.08 23.31
C LYS A 292 4.97 -36.78 24.22
N ARG A 293 3.79 -36.62 23.65
CA ARG A 293 2.50 -36.92 24.29
C ARG A 293 1.60 -37.70 23.34
N ALA A 294 0.91 -38.66 23.94
CA ALA A 294 0.35 -39.85 23.32
C ALA A 294 -0.97 -39.60 22.58
N ALA A 295 -1.21 -40.43 21.58
CA ALA A 295 -2.43 -40.55 20.80
C ALA A 295 -3.58 -41.16 21.61
N ARG A 296 -4.81 -40.68 21.39
CA ARG A 296 -6.04 -41.44 21.61
C ARG A 296 -7.21 -40.79 20.85
N GLY A 297 -7.88 -41.60 20.02
CA GLY A 297 -9.33 -41.48 19.78
C GLY A 297 -9.78 -41.02 18.39
N LEU A 298 -9.96 -41.97 17.47
CA LEU A 298 -10.91 -41.86 16.36
C LEU A 298 -12.33 -41.59 16.91
N LYS A 299 -13.10 -40.70 16.25
CA LYS A 299 -14.56 -40.84 16.13
C LYS A 299 -15.16 -39.97 15.01
N LYS A 300 -15.60 -40.68 13.96
CA LYS A 300 -16.84 -40.55 13.18
C LYS A 300 -17.21 -39.21 12.52
N THR A 301 -17.19 -39.24 11.19
CA THR A 301 -17.95 -38.39 10.27
C THR A 301 -19.47 -38.54 10.45
N PRO A 302 -20.27 -37.46 10.31
CA PRO A 302 -21.72 -37.58 10.17
C PRO A 302 -22.16 -37.59 8.70
N ALA A 303 -23.18 -38.39 8.41
CA ALA A 303 -23.82 -38.59 7.11
C ALA A 303 -24.70 -37.39 6.67
N PRO A 304 -24.98 -37.23 5.35
CA PRO A 304 -25.75 -36.09 4.84
C PRO A 304 -27.26 -36.27 5.11
N ARG A 305 -27.92 -35.21 5.59
CA ARG A 305 -29.37 -35.17 5.77
C ARG A 305 -30.10 -34.90 4.45
N LYS A 306 -31.16 -35.69 4.22
CA LYS A 306 -32.07 -35.68 3.07
C LYS A 306 -32.88 -34.37 2.98
N LYS A 307 -33.03 -33.83 1.76
CA LYS A 307 -33.97 -32.74 1.41
C LYS A 307 -35.42 -33.22 1.55
N PRO A 308 -36.37 -32.43 2.09
CA PRO A 308 -37.78 -32.74 1.98
C PRO A 308 -38.37 -32.22 0.66
N ILE A 309 -39.27 -33.05 0.15
CA ILE A 309 -40.05 -32.93 -1.09
C ILE A 309 -41.03 -31.76 -0.98
N ARG A 310 -41.02 -30.84 -1.97
CA ARG A 310 -42.01 -29.76 -2.08
C ARG A 310 -43.21 -30.28 -2.90
N SER A 311 -44.33 -30.49 -2.21
CA SER A 311 -45.60 -30.95 -2.80
C SER A 311 -46.26 -29.87 -3.65
N LYS A 312 -46.73 -30.26 -4.84
CA LYS A 312 -47.63 -29.47 -5.71
C LYS A 312 -49.02 -29.30 -5.07
N ARG A 313 -49.55 -28.07 -5.10
CA ARG A 313 -51.01 -27.75 -5.07
C ARG A 313 -51.17 -26.41 -5.80
N ALA A 314 -51.53 -26.41 -7.08
CA ALA A 314 -52.90 -26.44 -7.61
C ALA A 314 -53.71 -25.15 -7.30
N GLY A 315 -53.60 -24.21 -8.25
CA GLY A 315 -54.66 -23.37 -8.84
C GLY A 315 -55.84 -22.88 -7.99
N LYS A 316 -56.01 -21.55 -7.99
CA LYS A 316 -57.32 -20.93 -8.19
C LYS A 316 -57.20 -19.57 -8.88
N ARG A 317 -57.58 -19.55 -10.15
CA ARG A 317 -58.06 -18.38 -10.89
C ARG A 317 -59.33 -17.86 -10.20
N ARG A 318 -59.49 -16.54 -10.08
CA ARG A 318 -60.63 -15.78 -10.60
C ARG A 318 -60.35 -14.27 -10.53
N GLN A 319 -60.68 -13.61 -11.64
CA GLN A 319 -60.50 -12.19 -11.99
C GLN A 319 -61.67 -11.31 -11.45
N PRO A 320 -61.95 -10.10 -12.00
CA PRO A 320 -61.59 -8.82 -11.40
C PRO A 320 -62.82 -7.97 -11.06
N LYS A 321 -62.63 -6.88 -10.31
CA LYS A 321 -63.33 -5.60 -10.42
C LYS A 321 -62.62 -4.60 -9.53
#